data_AF-A0A016SXG0-F1
#
_entry.id   AF-A0A016SXG0-F1
#
_cell.length_a   1.000
_cell.length_b   1.000
_cell.length_c   1.000
_cell.angle_alpha   90.00
_cell.angle_beta   90.00
_cell.angle_gamma   90.00
#
_symmetry.space_group_name_H-M   'P 1'
#
loop_
_entity.id
_entity.type
_entity.pdbx_description
1 polymer ?
#
loop_
_entity_poly.entity_id
_entity_poly.type
_entity_poly.pdbx_seq_one_letter_code
_entity_poly.pdbx_strand_id
1 'polypeptide(L)'
;AFQVFFSVMMGSMALGQAGPQFAVLGTAMGAAGSLYQIIDREPEIDAYSTEGVRPKNLKGKISISNLKFTYPTRPDVPILQGVSFEANPGETVALVGSSGCGKSTIIQLLLRYYNPLDGKITIDGVEIDKINIEFLRNYIGVVSQEPMLFNTTIEQVLPLI
;
A
#
# COMPACT_ATOMS: atom_id res chain seq x y z
N ALA A 1 -3.93 -39.94 56.95
CA ALA A 1 -4.59 -40.60 55.81
C ALA A 1 -5.50 -39.64 55.03
N PHE A 2 -6.52 -39.04 55.67
CA PHE A 2 -7.47 -38.13 55.02
C PHE A 2 -6.80 -36.93 54.31
N GLN A 3 -5.88 -36.23 54.98
CA GLN A 3 -5.20 -35.07 54.41
C GLN A 3 -4.39 -35.40 53.15
N VAL A 4 -3.69 -36.54 53.13
CA VAL A 4 -2.91 -37.01 51.96
C VAL A 4 -3.82 -37.33 50.78
N PHE A 5 -4.98 -37.95 51.04
CA PHE A 5 -5.97 -38.25 50.01
C PHE A 5 -6.51 -36.96 49.34
N PHE A 6 -6.90 -35.96 50.13
CA PHE A 6 -7.38 -34.68 49.60
C PHE A 6 -6.30 -33.94 48.81
N SER A 7 -5.04 -33.97 49.25
CA SER A 7 -3.91 -33.38 48.51
C SER A 7 -3.71 -34.02 47.15
N VAL A 8 -3.78 -35.36 47.06
CA VAL A 8 -3.67 -36.08 45.77
C VAL A 8 -4.86 -35.76 44.86
N MET A 9 -6.08 -35.74 45.40
CA MET A 9 -7.29 -35.40 44.63
C MET A 9 -7.24 -33.98 44.08
N MET A 10 -6.87 -32.99 44.89
CA MET A 10 -6.72 -31.60 44.45
C MET A 10 -5.58 -31.43 43.45
N GLY A 11 -4.46 -32.14 43.62
CA GLY A 11 -3.36 -32.15 42.64
C GLY A 11 -3.80 -32.67 41.27
N SER A 12 -4.52 -33.80 41.25
CA SER A 12 -5.07 -34.38 40.01
C SER A 12 -6.10 -33.47 39.34
N MET A 13 -6.97 -32.82 40.13
CA MET A 13 -7.93 -31.85 39.61
C MET A 13 -7.25 -30.63 39.00
N ALA A 14 -6.24 -30.06 39.67
CA ALA A 14 -5.49 -28.92 39.16
C ALA A 14 -4.77 -29.25 37.84
N LEU A 15 -4.18 -30.44 37.73
CA LEU A 15 -3.53 -30.89 36.49
C LEU A 15 -4.56 -31.05 35.34
N GLY A 16 -5.72 -31.64 35.62
CA GLY A 16 -6.80 -31.79 34.65
C GLY A 16 -7.34 -30.44 34.15
N GLN A 17 -7.43 -29.44 35.02
CA GLN A 17 -7.87 -28.08 34.67
C GLN A 17 -6.79 -27.27 33.92
N ALA A 18 -5.50 -27.61 34.08
CA ALA A 18 -4.41 -26.95 33.36
C ALA A 18 -4.34 -27.36 31.88
N GLY A 19 -4.74 -28.59 31.54
CA GLY A 19 -4.71 -29.13 30.17
C GLY A 19 -5.35 -28.19 29.11
N PRO A 20 -6.61 -27.76 29.29
CA PRO A 20 -7.27 -26.82 28.37
C PRO A 20 -6.55 -25.48 28.22
N GLN A 21 -5.86 -24.99 29.26
CA GLN A 21 -5.14 -23.71 29.20
C GLN A 21 -3.96 -23.76 28.22
N PHE A 22 -3.29 -24.91 28.09
CA PHE A 22 -2.24 -25.08 27.09
C PHE A 22 -2.75 -25.01 25.66
N ALA A 23 -3.98 -25.48 25.39
CA ALA A 23 -4.60 -25.35 24.09
C ALA A 23 -4.89 -23.87 23.74
N VAL A 24 -5.34 -23.08 24.72
CA VAL A 24 -5.55 -21.62 24.56
C VAL A 24 -4.22 -20.90 24.28
N LEU A 25 -3.13 -21.29 24.95
CA LEU A 25 -1.81 -20.74 24.64
C LEU A 25 -1.37 -21.08 23.22
N GLY A 26 -1.63 -22.30 22.76
CA GLY A 26 -1.34 -22.71 21.38
C GLY A 26 -2.06 -21.85 20.34
N THR A 27 -3.36 -21.61 20.51
CA THR A 27 -4.13 -20.76 19.59
C THR A 27 -3.73 -19.30 19.68
N ALA A 28 -3.45 -18.79 20.88
CA ALA A 28 -2.98 -17.41 21.09
C ALA A 28 -1.63 -17.17 20.40
N MET A 29 -0.69 -18.11 20.50
CA MET A 29 0.60 -18.01 19.80
C MET A 29 0.43 -18.03 18.28
N GLY A 30 -0.48 -18.85 17.75
CA GLY A 30 -0.80 -18.87 16.32
C GLY A 30 -1.35 -17.53 15.83
N ALA A 31 -2.30 -16.95 16.56
CA ALA A 31 -2.86 -15.63 16.24
C ALA A 31 -1.81 -14.51 16.35
N ALA A 32 -0.98 -14.54 17.40
CA ALA A 32 0.11 -13.60 17.57
C ALA A 32 1.11 -13.68 16.40
N GLY A 33 1.43 -14.87 15.92
CA GLY A 33 2.32 -15.06 14.76
C GLY A 33 1.82 -14.34 13.51
N SER A 34 0.52 -14.44 13.18
CA SER A 34 -0.06 -13.71 12.05
C SER A 34 -0.07 -12.19 12.25
N LEU A 35 -0.26 -11.71 13.49
CA LEU A 35 -0.18 -10.27 13.79
C LEU A 35 1.24 -9.73 13.57
N TYR A 36 2.26 -10.41 14.09
CA TYR A 36 3.65 -10.01 13.91
C TYR A 36 4.07 -10.03 12.44
N GLN A 37 3.59 -10.99 11.64
CA GLN A 37 3.81 -11.00 10.19
C GLN A 37 3.32 -9.74 9.47
N ILE A 38 2.26 -9.09 9.97
CA ILE A 38 1.74 -7.86 9.38
C ILE A 38 2.50 -6.64 9.92
N ILE A 39 2.77 -6.62 11.23
CA ILE A 39 3.44 -5.49 11.90
C ILE A 39 4.89 -5.35 11.41
N ASP A 40 5.62 -6.45 11.28
CA ASP A 40 7.03 -6.47 10.93
C ASP A 40 7.27 -6.43 9.40
N ARG A 41 6.20 -6.35 8.60
CA ARG A 41 6.31 -6.32 7.13
C ARG A 41 6.78 -4.95 6.65
N GLU A 42 7.93 -4.91 6.00
CA GLU A 42 8.43 -3.72 5.30
C GLU A 42 7.84 -3.61 3.88
N PRO A 43 7.16 -2.51 3.53
CA PRO A 43 6.66 -2.27 2.18
C PRO A 43 7.78 -1.78 1.24
N GLU A 44 7.71 -2.14 -0.04
CA GLU A 44 8.65 -1.64 -1.06
C GLU A 44 8.56 -0.11 -1.26
N ILE A 45 7.34 0.43 -1.11
CA ILE A 45 7.06 1.86 -1.15
C ILE A 45 6.55 2.26 0.24
N ASP A 46 7.46 2.71 1.09
CA ASP A 46 7.12 3.19 2.43
C ASP A 46 6.52 4.60 2.37
N ALA A 47 5.20 4.68 2.60
CA ALA A 47 4.46 5.94 2.64
C ALA A 47 4.84 6.85 3.82
N TYR A 48 5.43 6.29 4.88
CA TYR A 48 5.81 7.03 6.09
C TYR A 48 7.29 7.47 6.05
N SER A 49 8.05 7.05 5.04
CA SER A 49 9.43 7.45 4.88
C SER A 49 9.56 8.95 4.63
N THR A 50 10.50 9.57 5.33
CA THR A 50 10.88 10.98 5.13
C THR A 50 11.95 11.15 4.04
N GLU A 51 12.41 10.05 3.44
CA GLU A 51 13.44 10.04 2.42
C GLU A 51 12.95 10.55 1.06
N GLY A 52 13.89 10.94 0.21
CA GLY A 52 13.63 11.47 -1.12
C GLY A 52 13.64 13.00 -1.17
N VAL A 53 13.70 13.53 -2.39
CA VAL A 53 13.77 14.97 -2.63
C VAL A 53 12.39 15.61 -2.53
N ARG A 54 12.35 16.84 -2.03
CA ARG A 54 11.16 17.71 -1.99
C ARG A 54 11.44 18.96 -2.84
N PRO A 55 11.22 18.91 -4.17
CA PRO A 55 11.51 20.03 -5.06
C PRO A 55 10.71 21.28 -4.66
N LYS A 56 11.37 22.44 -4.51
CA LYS A 56 10.70 23.66 -4.06
C LYS A 56 9.72 24.24 -5.10
N ASN A 57 10.07 24.12 -6.38
CA ASN A 57 9.30 24.67 -7.50
C ASN A 57 9.06 23.58 -8.54
N LEU A 58 7.92 22.91 -8.48
CA LEU A 58 7.44 22.05 -9.55
C LEU A 58 6.58 22.88 -10.52
N LYS A 59 6.92 22.88 -11.80
CA LYS A 59 6.06 23.40 -12.88
C LYS A 59 5.05 22.36 -13.34
N GLY A 60 5.32 21.07 -13.11
CA GLY A 60 4.41 19.98 -13.44
C GLY A 60 4.60 19.42 -14.86
N LYS A 61 5.80 19.53 -15.45
CA LYS A 61 6.11 18.82 -16.69
C LYS A 61 6.24 17.33 -16.40
N ILE A 62 5.39 16.50 -16.98
CA ILE A 62 5.47 15.03 -16.85
C ILE A 62 6.12 14.47 -18.12
N SER A 63 7.12 13.61 -17.96
CA SER A 63 7.69 12.85 -19.08
C SER A 63 7.75 11.36 -18.73
N ILE A 64 7.13 10.55 -19.58
CA ILE A 64 7.08 9.10 -19.49
C ILE A 64 7.87 8.53 -20.67
N SER A 65 8.84 7.66 -20.38
CA SER A 65 9.76 7.12 -21.38
C SER A 65 9.83 5.60 -21.29
N ASN A 66 9.43 4.93 -22.38
CA ASN A 66 9.47 3.47 -22.58
C ASN A 66 8.90 2.67 -21.39
N LEU A 67 7.79 3.13 -20.83
CA LEU A 67 7.23 2.61 -19.60
C LEU A 67 6.64 1.20 -19.82
N LYS A 68 7.14 0.23 -19.05
CA LYS A 68 6.62 -1.13 -19.01
C LYS A 68 6.18 -1.50 -17.61
N PHE A 69 5.04 -2.17 -17.50
CA PHE A 69 4.47 -2.52 -16.21
C PHE A 69 3.54 -3.71 -16.29
N THR A 70 3.60 -4.53 -15.24
CA THR A 70 2.70 -5.66 -14.97
C THR A 70 2.32 -5.65 -13.50
N TYR A 71 1.05 -5.95 -13.19
CA TYR A 71 0.61 -6.05 -11.80
C TYR A 71 1.23 -7.27 -11.10
N PRO A 72 1.73 -7.16 -9.86
CA PRO A 72 2.31 -8.28 -9.11
C PRO A 72 1.34 -9.46 -8.92
N THR A 73 0.03 -9.19 -8.90
CA THR A 73 -1.02 -10.22 -8.77
C THR A 73 -1.22 -11.06 -10.03
N ARG A 74 -0.74 -10.60 -11.20
CA ARG A 74 -0.85 -11.28 -12.50
C ARG A 74 0.41 -11.03 -13.33
N PRO A 75 1.57 -11.60 -12.94
CA PRO A 75 2.88 -11.33 -13.56
C PRO A 75 2.96 -11.73 -15.05
N ASP A 76 2.11 -12.66 -15.50
CA ASP A 76 2.13 -13.18 -16.87
C ASP A 76 1.39 -12.27 -17.87
N VAL A 77 0.70 -11.22 -17.41
CA VAL A 77 -0.15 -10.37 -18.27
C VAL A 77 0.39 -8.94 -18.31
N PRO A 78 1.24 -8.59 -19.29
CA PRO A 78 1.80 -7.24 -19.38
C PRO A 78 0.72 -6.20 -19.69
N ILE A 79 0.67 -5.12 -18.91
CA ILE A 79 -0.33 -4.06 -19.05
C ILE A 79 0.21 -2.89 -19.89
N LEU A 80 1.40 -2.41 -19.57
CA LEU A 80 2.10 -1.37 -20.34
C LEU A 80 3.32 -1.98 -21.02
N GLN A 81 3.49 -1.72 -22.31
CA GLN A 81 4.49 -2.38 -23.16
C GLN A 81 5.38 -1.35 -23.91
N GLY A 82 5.87 -0.32 -23.21
CA GLY A 82 6.77 0.70 -23.77
C GLY A 82 6.06 2.02 -24.08
N VAL A 83 5.15 2.46 -23.20
CA VAL A 83 4.41 3.71 -23.38
C VAL A 83 5.35 4.90 -23.18
N SER A 84 5.31 5.87 -24.11
CA SER A 84 6.09 7.10 -24.01
C SER A 84 5.24 8.30 -24.42
N PHE A 85 5.20 9.34 -23.59
CA PHE A 85 4.59 10.63 -23.91
C PHE A 85 5.06 11.70 -22.91
N GLU A 86 4.82 12.96 -23.27
CA GLU A 86 5.03 14.09 -22.36
C GLU A 86 3.74 14.88 -22.18
N ALA A 87 3.59 15.49 -21.01
CA ALA A 87 2.55 16.48 -20.71
C ALA A 87 3.23 17.76 -20.21
N ASN A 88 3.00 18.88 -20.90
CA ASN A 88 3.61 20.15 -20.54
C ASN A 88 2.82 20.84 -19.41
N PRO A 89 3.46 21.72 -18.63
CA PRO A 89 2.78 22.52 -17.63
C PRO A 89 1.58 23.28 -18.22
N GLY A 90 0.40 23.11 -17.61
CA GLY A 90 -0.86 23.74 -18.06
C GLY A 90 -1.54 23.07 -19.26
N GLU A 91 -0.97 21.98 -19.78
CA GLU A 91 -1.57 21.19 -20.86
C GLU A 91 -2.56 20.15 -20.30
N THR A 92 -3.71 20.01 -20.97
CA THR A 92 -4.67 18.94 -20.68
C THR A 92 -4.42 17.77 -21.62
N VAL A 93 -3.94 16.65 -21.08
CA VAL A 93 -3.71 15.40 -21.83
C VAL A 93 -4.86 14.43 -21.60
N ALA A 94 -5.44 13.91 -22.68
CA ALA A 94 -6.48 12.88 -22.63
C ALA A 94 -5.92 11.51 -23.01
N LEU A 95 -6.02 10.54 -22.12
CA LEU A 95 -5.70 9.14 -22.40
C LEU A 95 -6.95 8.40 -22.88
N VAL A 96 -6.96 7.99 -24.15
CA VAL A 96 -8.08 7.27 -24.77
C VAL A 96 -7.67 5.86 -25.20
N GLY A 97 -8.60 4.92 -25.16
CA GLY A 97 -8.36 3.53 -25.55
C GLY A 97 -9.40 2.57 -25.00
N SER A 98 -9.35 1.31 -25.42
CA SER A 98 -10.27 0.25 -24.97
C SER A 98 -10.24 0.01 -23.46
N SER A 99 -11.29 -0.62 -22.92
CA SER A 99 -11.26 -1.05 -21.52
C SER A 99 -10.08 -1.99 -21.27
N GLY A 100 -9.38 -1.83 -20.16
CA GLY A 100 -8.22 -2.66 -19.80
C GLY A 100 -6.89 -2.30 -20.47
N CYS A 101 -6.82 -1.27 -21.33
CA CYS A 101 -5.57 -0.90 -22.01
C CYS A 101 -4.53 -0.15 -21.14
N GLY A 102 -4.71 -0.07 -19.82
CA GLY A 102 -3.72 0.52 -18.90
C GLY A 102 -3.84 2.02 -18.61
N LYS A 103 -4.93 2.70 -19.03
CA LYS A 103 -5.14 4.14 -18.73
C LYS A 103 -5.05 4.47 -17.24
N SER A 104 -5.86 3.78 -16.43
CA SER A 104 -5.86 3.96 -14.96
C SER A 104 -4.54 3.52 -14.34
N THR A 105 -3.84 2.56 -14.96
CA THR A 105 -2.52 2.11 -14.52
C THR A 105 -1.47 3.22 -14.62
N ILE A 106 -1.50 4.05 -15.66
CA ILE A 106 -0.62 5.23 -15.77
C ILE A 106 -0.83 6.18 -14.58
N ILE A 107 -2.10 6.43 -14.20
CA ILE A 107 -2.43 7.27 -13.04
C ILE A 107 -1.89 6.64 -11.75
N GLN A 108 -2.05 5.33 -11.57
CA GLN A 108 -1.54 4.62 -10.39
C GLN A 108 0.00 4.64 -10.29
N LEU A 109 0.70 4.62 -11.42
CA LEU A 109 2.17 4.76 -11.48
C LEU A 109 2.61 6.21 -11.19
N LEU A 110 1.87 7.21 -11.64
CA LEU A 110 2.10 8.62 -11.28
C LEU A 110 1.89 8.89 -9.78
N LEU A 111 0.95 8.19 -9.15
CA LEU A 111 0.77 8.24 -7.68
C LEU A 111 1.74 7.34 -6.92
N ARG A 112 2.59 6.63 -7.67
CA ARG A 112 3.56 5.67 -7.17
C ARG A 112 2.91 4.69 -6.18
N TYR A 113 1.77 4.11 -6.59
CA TYR A 113 1.18 2.93 -5.92
C TYR A 113 1.91 1.65 -6.32
N TYR A 114 2.58 1.68 -7.46
CA TYR A 114 3.49 0.64 -7.94
C TYR A 114 4.74 1.29 -8.53
N ASN A 115 5.84 0.56 -8.54
CA ASN A 115 7.02 0.91 -9.31
C ASN A 115 6.91 0.29 -10.72
N PRO A 116 7.34 0.99 -11.79
CA PRO A 116 7.41 0.40 -13.11
C PRO A 116 8.46 -0.71 -13.17
N LEU A 117 8.28 -1.69 -14.07
CA LEU A 117 9.27 -2.75 -14.28
C LEU A 117 10.47 -2.27 -15.11
N ASP A 118 10.20 -1.38 -16.07
CA ASP A 118 11.19 -0.78 -16.96
C ASP A 118 10.65 0.56 -17.47
N GLY A 119 11.56 1.40 -17.97
CA GLY A 119 11.26 2.79 -18.32
C GLY A 119 11.27 3.72 -17.12
N LYS A 120 10.94 4.99 -17.36
CA LYS A 120 11.06 6.06 -16.36
C LYS A 120 9.90 7.02 -16.44
N ILE A 121 9.54 7.56 -15.28
CA ILE A 121 8.60 8.67 -15.11
C ILE A 121 9.35 9.79 -14.42
N THR A 122 9.28 11.00 -14.97
CA THR A 122 9.90 12.19 -14.39
C THR A 122 8.89 13.32 -14.26
N ILE A 123 9.04 14.12 -13.20
CA ILE A 123 8.33 15.38 -13.00
C ILE A 123 9.37 16.50 -12.97
N ASP A 124 9.29 17.42 -13.93
CA ASP A 124 10.27 18.49 -14.15
C ASP A 124 11.73 17.98 -14.24
N GLY A 125 11.91 16.80 -14.83
CA GLY A 125 13.22 16.16 -15.00
C GLY A 125 13.72 15.39 -13.77
N VAL A 126 13.01 15.42 -12.65
CA VAL A 126 13.31 14.61 -11.47
C VAL A 126 12.59 13.26 -11.60
N GLU A 127 13.33 12.15 -11.50
CA GLU A 127 12.74 10.81 -11.49
C GLU A 127 11.80 10.64 -10.30
N ILE A 128 10.61 10.11 -10.55
CA ILE A 128 9.53 10.05 -9.56
C ILE A 128 9.86 9.17 -8.35
N ASP A 129 10.75 8.20 -8.53
CA ASP A 129 11.22 7.29 -7.49
C ASP A 129 12.14 7.97 -6.47
N LYS A 130 12.81 9.05 -6.86
CA LYS A 130 13.64 9.90 -6.00
C LYS A 130 12.83 10.93 -5.23
N ILE A 131 11.61 11.24 -5.65
CA ILE A 131 10.75 12.21 -4.97
C ILE A 131 10.17 11.57 -3.71
N ASN A 132 10.15 12.32 -2.61
CA ASN A 132 9.48 11.88 -1.39
C ASN A 132 8.00 11.60 -1.65
N ILE A 133 7.51 10.44 -1.20
CA ILE A 133 6.19 9.92 -1.56
C ILE A 133 5.02 10.76 -1.00
N GLU A 134 5.17 11.22 0.24
CA GLU A 134 4.20 12.11 0.90
C GLU A 134 4.12 13.44 0.12
N PHE A 135 5.28 14.03 -0.19
CA PHE A 135 5.36 15.25 -0.99
C PHE A 135 4.73 15.08 -2.39
N LEU A 136 5.03 13.97 -3.07
CA LEU A 136 4.47 13.66 -4.40
C LEU A 136 2.94 13.62 -4.37
N ARG A 137 2.36 12.88 -3.42
CA ARG A 137 0.92 12.70 -3.32
C ARG A 137 0.19 13.95 -2.85
N ASN A 138 0.83 14.81 -2.05
CA ASN A 138 0.30 16.13 -1.71
C ASN A 138 0.31 17.11 -2.90
N TYR A 139 1.15 16.87 -3.91
CA TYR A 139 1.23 17.72 -5.09
C TYR A 139 0.24 17.31 -6.20
N ILE A 140 -0.26 16.08 -6.18
CA ILE A 140 -1.15 15.52 -7.20
C ILE A 140 -2.57 15.36 -6.65
N GLY A 141 -3.51 16.13 -7.20
CA GLY A 141 -4.94 15.90 -6.97
C GLY A 141 -5.48 14.75 -7.82
N VAL A 142 -6.32 13.89 -7.24
CA VAL A 142 -6.88 12.71 -7.93
C VAL A 142 -8.40 12.71 -7.78
N VAL A 143 -9.09 12.54 -8.90
CA VAL A 143 -10.54 12.30 -8.90
C VAL A 143 -10.79 10.89 -9.42
N SER A 144 -11.27 10.02 -8.55
CA SER A 144 -11.58 8.63 -8.87
C SER A 144 -12.90 8.51 -9.65
N GLN A 145 -13.01 7.46 -10.49
CA GLN A 145 -14.24 7.17 -11.24
C GLN A 145 -15.45 6.94 -10.32
N GLU A 146 -15.23 6.26 -9.19
CA GLU A 146 -16.20 6.10 -8.12
C GLU A 146 -15.65 6.85 -6.89
N PRO A 147 -16.13 8.07 -6.60
CA PRO A 147 -15.64 8.84 -5.46
C PRO A 147 -16.08 8.18 -4.15
N MET A 148 -15.12 7.94 -3.25
CA MET A 148 -15.41 7.46 -1.90
C MET A 148 -15.40 8.62 -0.92
N LEU A 149 -16.46 8.74 -0.12
CA LEU A 149 -16.57 9.71 0.95
C LEU A 149 -16.47 8.98 2.30
N PHE A 150 -15.82 9.61 3.27
CA PHE A 150 -15.84 9.11 4.65
C PHE A 150 -17.24 9.25 5.24
N ASN A 151 -17.61 8.36 6.17
CA ASN A 151 -18.89 8.39 6.86
C ASN A 151 -18.92 9.51 7.92
N THR A 152 -18.90 10.76 7.47
CA THR A 152 -18.97 11.97 8.29
C THR A 152 -19.65 13.12 7.53
N THR A 153 -19.71 14.32 8.11
CA THR A 153 -20.34 15.50 7.51
C THR A 153 -19.56 16.03 6.31
N ILE A 154 -20.26 16.68 5.38
CA ILE A 154 -19.66 17.28 4.18
C ILE A 154 -18.52 18.26 4.54
N GLU A 155 -18.70 19.05 5.60
CA GLU A 155 -17.70 19.99 6.10
C GLU A 155 -16.37 19.30 6.46
N GLN A 156 -16.43 18.10 7.03
CA GLN A 156 -15.24 17.35 7.42
C GLN A 156 -14.62 16.53 6.29
N VAL A 157 -15.42 16.09 5.30
CA VAL A 157 -14.91 15.31 4.17
C VAL A 157 -14.20 16.19 3.13
N LEU A 158 -14.71 17.39 2.84
CA LEU A 158 -14.18 18.26 1.78
C LEU A 158 -12.67 18.57 1.91
N PRO A 159 -12.10 18.79 3.11
CA PRO A 159 -10.66 19.00 3.25
C PRO A 159 -9.79 17.74 3.13
N LEU A 160 -10.40 16.54 3.11
CA LEU A 160 -9.71 15.25 3.06
C LEU A 160 -9.63 14.66 1.64
N ILE A 161 -10.39 15.22 0.70
CA ILE A 161 -10.42 14.83 -0.71
C ILE A 161 -9.65 15.83 -1.56
#